data_AF-A0A1G5Z511-F1
#
_entry.id   AF-A0A1G5Z511-F1
#
_cell.length_a   1.000
_cell.length_b   1.000
_cell.length_c   1.000
_cell.angle_alpha   90.00
_cell.angle_beta   90.00
_cell.angle_gamma   90.00
#
_symmetry.space_group_name_H-M   'P 1'
#
loop_
_entity.id
_entity.type
_entity.pdbx_description
1 polymer ?
#
loop_
_entity_poly.entity_id
_entity_poly.type
_entity_poly.pdbx_seq_one_letter_code
_entity_poly.pdbx_strand_id
1 'polypeptide(L)'
;MDLGNIVYIVAILAYFIYQATRKKKDLDMPDSDESSPQAPQKGMTFEDLMKEIRQAQNPTPVEKPVQAKPKPVISEPQRAEAYRPYPAPSHLPQVKTVSRKPVIVEDDEEIEYYEGSFGASKKVPFRDYKFANSAELIPSFKMDYEAIKAKKSNPYAQILKNPKTLKDAVILSEILKPKFF
;
A
#
# COMPACT_ATOMS: atom_id res chain seq x y z
N MET A 1 30.53 -11.43 -24.47
CA MET A 1 29.15 -11.95 -24.43
C MET A 1 29.08 -13.09 -25.41
N ASP A 2 28.87 -14.31 -24.92
CA ASP A 2 28.91 -15.50 -25.78
C ASP A 2 27.80 -15.47 -26.81
N LEU A 3 28.10 -15.96 -28.02
CA LEU A 3 27.14 -16.00 -29.13
C LEU A 3 25.87 -16.77 -28.75
N GLY A 4 26.01 -17.82 -27.95
CA GLY A 4 24.88 -18.59 -27.40
C GLY A 4 23.97 -17.75 -26.50
N ASN A 5 24.54 -16.91 -25.63
CA ASN A 5 23.77 -16.02 -24.75
C ASN A 5 23.03 -14.95 -25.57
N ILE A 6 23.68 -14.41 -26.61
CA ILE A 6 23.07 -13.43 -27.51
C ILE A 6 21.89 -14.05 -28.25
N VAL A 7 22.04 -15.26 -28.81
CA VAL A 7 20.95 -15.98 -29.51
C VAL A 7 19.80 -16.32 -28.56
N TYR A 8 20.11 -16.74 -27.32
CA TYR A 8 19.10 -17.04 -26.31
C TYR A 8 18.27 -15.81 -25.91
N ILE A 9 18.94 -14.66 -25.69
CA ILE A 9 18.27 -13.39 -25.38
C ILE A 9 17.37 -12.95 -26.54
N VAL A 10 17.85 -13.06 -27.79
CA VAL A 10 17.06 -12.73 -28.99
C VAL A 10 15.84 -13.65 -29.13
N ALA A 11 15.97 -14.94 -28.83
CA ALA A 11 14.85 -15.88 -28.88
C ALA A 11 13.76 -15.57 -27.84
N ILE A 12 14.14 -15.21 -26.60
CA ILE A 12 13.19 -14.79 -25.56
C ILE A 12 12.47 -13.50 -25.95
N LEU A 13 13.21 -12.51 -26.46
CA LEU A 13 12.63 -11.25 -26.94
C LEU A 13 11.64 -11.49 -28.08
N ALA A 14 12.01 -12.32 -29.06
CA ALA A 14 11.13 -12.68 -30.17
C ALA A 14 9.87 -13.41 -29.67
N TYR A 15 10.00 -14.32 -28.71
CA TYR A 15 8.87 -15.02 -28.09
C TYR A 15 7.93 -14.06 -27.36
N PHE A 16 8.47 -13.09 -26.60
CA PHE A 16 7.67 -12.08 -25.90
C PHE A 16 6.94 -11.14 -26.87
N ILE A 17 7.61 -10.69 -27.92
CA ILE A 17 7.00 -9.85 -28.96
C ILE A 17 5.90 -10.64 -29.69
N TYR A 18 6.15 -11.91 -30.01
CA TYR A 18 5.15 -12.79 -30.60
C TYR A 18 3.94 -13.00 -29.68
N GLN A 19 4.16 -13.24 -28.38
CA GLN A 19 3.08 -13.42 -27.41
C GLN A 19 2.27 -12.13 -27.21
N ALA A 20 2.93 -10.97 -27.11
CA ALA A 20 2.28 -9.67 -26.96
C ALA A 20 1.48 -9.25 -28.19
N THR A 21 1.92 -9.64 -29.39
CA THR A 21 1.21 -9.33 -30.64
C THR A 21 0.11 -10.33 -30.98
N ARG A 22 0.21 -11.60 -30.54
CA ARG A 22 -0.86 -12.60 -30.73
C ARG A 22 -2.08 -12.42 -29.83
N LYS A 23 -1.96 -11.81 -28.64
CA LYS A 23 -3.11 -11.59 -27.71
C LYS A 23 -4.23 -10.68 -28.25
N LYS A 24 -4.11 -10.15 -29.48
CA LYS A 24 -5.16 -9.36 -30.12
C LYS A 24 -6.07 -10.16 -31.06
N LYS A 25 -5.87 -11.48 -31.21
CA LYS A 25 -6.70 -12.34 -32.07
C LYS A 25 -7.49 -13.43 -31.37
N ASP A 26 -7.19 -13.76 -30.11
CA ASP A 26 -7.98 -14.68 -29.30
C ASP A 26 -8.52 -13.94 -28.08
N LEU A 27 -9.64 -13.25 -28.30
CA LEU A 27 -10.56 -12.85 -27.24
C LEU A 27 -11.71 -13.85 -27.22
N ASP A 28 -11.39 -15.12 -27.02
CA ASP A 28 -12.37 -16.13 -26.59
C ASP A 28 -11.76 -16.88 -25.42
N MET A 29 -12.25 -16.48 -24.25
CA MET A 29 -12.01 -17.12 -22.97
C MET A 29 -12.77 -18.45 -22.99
N PRO A 30 -12.18 -19.60 -22.59
CA PRO A 30 -12.98 -20.80 -22.41
C PRO A 30 -13.94 -20.57 -21.23
N ASP A 31 -15.22 -20.75 -21.54
CA ASP A 31 -16.33 -20.83 -20.61
C ASP A 31 -15.96 -21.58 -19.34
N SER A 32 -16.13 -20.93 -18.20
CA SER A 32 -16.40 -21.61 -16.94
C SER A 32 -17.88 -21.47 -16.69
N ASP A 33 -18.63 -22.44 -17.21
CA ASP A 33 -19.93 -22.83 -16.68
C ASP A 33 -19.75 -23.22 -15.22
N GLU A 34 -20.30 -22.43 -14.30
CA GLU A 34 -21.08 -22.95 -13.15
C GLU A 34 -21.56 -21.79 -12.25
N SER A 35 -22.78 -21.97 -11.74
CA SER A 35 -23.47 -21.17 -10.73
C SER A 35 -24.17 -19.88 -11.18
N SER A 36 -25.32 -20.07 -11.83
CA SER A 36 -26.47 -19.26 -11.43
C SER A 36 -26.94 -19.72 -10.05
N PRO A 37 -27.13 -18.78 -9.11
CA PRO A 37 -28.31 -18.87 -8.27
C PRO A 37 -29.02 -17.52 -8.15
N GLN A 38 -30.30 -17.57 -8.53
CA GLN A 38 -31.40 -16.90 -7.85
C GLN A 38 -31.40 -15.36 -7.82
N ALA A 39 -32.19 -14.77 -8.72
CA ALA A 39 -32.58 -13.37 -8.67
C ALA A 39 -33.12 -13.01 -7.28
N PRO A 40 -32.49 -12.06 -6.55
CA PRO A 40 -33.00 -11.62 -5.27
C PRO A 40 -34.34 -10.90 -5.46
N GLN A 41 -35.27 -11.22 -4.56
CA GLN A 41 -36.62 -10.67 -4.46
C GLN A 41 -36.58 -9.16 -4.70
N LYS A 42 -37.52 -8.70 -5.54
CA LYS A 42 -37.73 -7.31 -5.96
C LYS A 42 -37.92 -6.42 -4.72
N GLY A 43 -36.81 -6.05 -4.09
CA GLY A 43 -36.75 -5.10 -3.00
C GLY A 43 -37.27 -3.77 -3.51
N MET A 44 -38.04 -3.09 -2.66
CA MET A 44 -38.33 -1.65 -2.67
C MET A 44 -37.66 -0.92 -3.84
N THR A 45 -38.47 -0.54 -4.83
CA THR A 45 -37.97 0.17 -6.00
C THR A 45 -37.32 1.48 -5.55
N PHE A 46 -36.33 1.95 -6.30
CA PHE A 46 -35.61 3.19 -5.97
C PHE A 46 -36.56 4.38 -5.72
N GLU A 47 -37.69 4.43 -6.41
CA GLU A 47 -38.73 5.43 -6.21
C GLU A 47 -39.38 5.33 -4.82
N ASP A 48 -39.65 4.12 -4.35
CA ASP A 48 -40.21 3.87 -3.02
C ASP A 48 -39.19 4.21 -1.92
N LEU A 49 -37.91 3.87 -2.15
CA LEU A 49 -36.80 4.24 -1.26
C LEU A 49 -36.61 5.77 -1.18
N MET A 50 -36.71 6.46 -2.33
CA MET A 50 -36.62 7.93 -2.39
C MET A 50 -37.83 8.60 -1.73
N LYS A 51 -39.01 7.99 -1.83
CA LYS A 51 -40.22 8.46 -1.15
C LYS A 51 -40.12 8.27 0.35
N GLU A 52 -39.59 7.14 0.81
CA GLU A 52 -39.33 6.85 2.22
C GLU A 52 -38.30 7.82 2.83
N ILE A 53 -37.19 8.08 2.14
CA ILE A 53 -36.18 9.04 2.59
C ILE A 53 -36.77 10.45 2.70
N ARG A 54 -37.63 10.86 1.75
CA ARG A 54 -38.29 12.17 1.80
C ARG A 54 -39.29 12.27 2.96
N GLN A 55 -40.03 11.20 3.26
CA GLN A 55 -40.94 11.14 4.42
C GLN A 55 -40.19 11.10 5.76
N ALA A 56 -39.07 10.38 5.84
CA ALA A 56 -38.22 10.33 7.03
C ALA A 56 -37.54 11.69 7.32
N GLN A 57 -37.18 12.45 6.28
CA GLN A 57 -36.58 13.77 6.41
C GLN A 57 -37.61 14.87 6.67
N ASN A 58 -38.84 14.72 6.19
CA ASN A 58 -39.95 15.64 6.46
C ASN A 58 -41.15 14.87 7.02
N PRO A 59 -41.12 14.46 8.31
CA PRO A 59 -42.32 13.96 8.95
C PRO A 59 -43.33 15.10 8.93
N THR A 60 -44.38 14.97 8.11
CA THR A 60 -45.46 15.97 8.03
C THR A 60 -45.93 16.24 9.46
N PRO A 61 -45.72 17.45 10.01
CA PRO A 61 -46.17 17.74 11.35
C PRO A 61 -47.69 17.69 11.33
N VAL A 62 -48.26 16.74 12.06
CA VAL A 62 -49.66 16.77 12.46
C VAL A 62 -49.92 18.17 13.03
N GLU A 63 -50.86 18.87 12.40
CA GLU A 63 -51.22 20.26 12.66
C GLU A 63 -51.30 20.56 14.16
N LYS A 64 -50.38 21.38 14.66
CA LYS A 64 -50.57 22.18 15.88
C LYS A 64 -50.16 23.61 15.57
N PRO A 65 -51.05 24.60 15.78
CA PRO A 65 -50.84 25.93 15.26
C PRO A 65 -50.01 26.79 16.23
N VAL A 66 -49.34 27.78 15.63
CA VAL A 66 -48.80 29.02 16.23
C VAL A 66 -47.54 28.89 17.10
N GLN A 67 -46.40 29.40 16.61
CA GLN A 67 -45.82 30.68 17.07
C GLN A 67 -44.47 30.95 16.38
N ALA A 68 -44.43 32.07 15.64
CA ALA A 68 -43.22 32.64 15.05
C ALA A 68 -42.39 33.36 16.12
N LYS A 69 -41.07 33.09 16.18
CA LYS A 69 -40.05 33.93 16.84
C LYS A 69 -38.71 33.88 16.07
N PRO A 70 -37.86 34.93 16.20
CA PRO A 70 -37.18 35.55 15.06
C PRO A 70 -35.75 35.04 14.78
N LYS A 71 -35.25 35.39 13.59
CA LYS A 71 -33.91 35.11 13.05
C LYS A 71 -32.79 35.56 13.99
N PRO A 72 -31.78 34.72 14.28
CA PRO A 72 -30.55 35.16 14.92
C PRO A 72 -29.58 35.81 13.91
N VAL A 73 -28.94 36.87 14.39
CA VAL A 73 -27.96 37.74 13.72
C VAL A 73 -26.65 36.99 13.49
N ILE A 74 -26.07 37.18 12.31
CA ILE A 74 -24.77 36.66 11.89
C ILE A 74 -23.68 37.36 12.71
N SER A 75 -22.93 36.61 13.51
CA SER A 75 -21.68 37.07 14.12
C SER A 75 -20.49 36.65 13.24
N GLU A 76 -19.66 37.60 12.84
CA GLU A 76 -18.41 37.35 12.11
C GLU A 76 -17.46 36.46 12.93
N PRO A 77 -16.71 35.54 12.29
CA PRO A 77 -15.78 34.66 13.01
C PRO A 77 -14.54 35.43 13.47
N GLN A 78 -14.30 35.42 14.78
CA GLN A 78 -13.05 35.88 15.37
C GLN A 78 -11.87 35.06 14.82
N ARG A 79 -10.87 35.78 14.31
CA ARG A 79 -9.60 35.26 13.79
C ARG A 79 -8.88 34.43 14.86
N ALA A 80 -8.56 33.17 14.57
CA ALA A 80 -7.81 32.32 15.46
C ALA A 80 -6.35 32.81 15.60
N GLU A 81 -5.91 32.98 16.84
CA GLU A 81 -4.52 33.26 17.25
C GLU A 81 -3.58 32.11 16.86
N ALA A 82 -2.32 32.44 16.59
CA ALA A 82 -1.31 31.52 16.11
C ALA A 82 -0.91 30.47 17.18
N TYR A 83 -0.87 29.21 16.76
CA TYR A 83 -0.51 28.05 17.58
C TYR A 83 0.96 28.16 18.07
N ARG A 84 1.17 28.27 19.38
CA ARG A 84 2.50 28.12 19.99
C ARG A 84 2.78 26.63 20.23
N PRO A 85 3.95 26.09 19.83
CA PRO A 85 4.32 24.72 20.15
C PRO A 85 4.68 24.61 21.64
N TYR A 86 3.99 23.73 22.36
CA TYR A 86 4.38 23.30 23.70
C TYR A 86 5.67 22.46 23.61
N PRO A 87 6.64 22.61 24.54
CA PRO A 87 7.80 21.72 24.59
C PRO A 87 7.38 20.31 25.04
N ALA A 88 7.97 19.31 24.39
CA ALA A 88 7.73 17.90 24.70
C ALA A 88 8.17 17.54 26.13
N PRO A 89 7.42 16.71 26.87
CA PRO A 89 7.73 16.35 28.25
C PRO A 89 9.02 15.51 28.35
N SER A 90 9.90 15.89 29.28
CA SER A 90 11.27 15.39 29.47
C SER A 90 11.38 14.01 30.15
N HIS A 91 10.31 13.22 30.19
CA HIS A 91 10.21 12.03 31.06
C HIS A 91 10.45 10.70 30.34
N LEU A 92 11.14 10.68 29.19
CA LEU A 92 11.51 9.43 28.53
C LEU A 92 12.76 8.83 29.22
N PRO A 93 12.71 7.57 29.70
CA PRO A 93 13.86 6.94 30.34
C PRO A 93 14.94 6.68 29.29
N GLN A 94 16.10 7.31 29.46
CA GLN A 94 17.26 7.08 28.60
C GLN A 94 17.88 5.71 28.93
N VAL A 95 18.00 4.85 27.91
CA VAL A 95 18.63 3.52 28.02
C VAL A 95 20.13 3.69 28.21
N LYS A 96 20.65 3.34 29.39
CA LYS A 96 22.10 3.28 29.64
C LYS A 96 22.66 2.01 29.01
N THR A 97 23.54 2.17 28.04
CA THR A 97 24.32 1.06 27.47
C THR A 97 25.39 0.63 28.48
N VAL A 98 25.35 -0.64 28.89
CA VAL A 98 26.35 -1.21 29.79
C VAL A 98 27.47 -1.81 28.94
N SER A 99 28.68 -1.24 29.05
CA SER A 99 29.89 -1.78 28.43
C SER A 99 30.38 -2.99 29.23
N ARG A 100 30.42 -4.18 28.60
CA ARG A 100 31.02 -5.39 29.19
C ARG A 100 32.51 -5.40 28.84
N LYS A 101 33.36 -5.64 29.85
CA LYS A 101 34.80 -5.84 29.64
C LYS A 101 35.03 -7.10 28.78
N PRO A 102 36.06 -7.12 27.90
CA PRO A 102 36.40 -8.31 27.15
C PRO A 102 36.85 -9.41 28.12
N VAL A 103 36.37 -10.63 27.90
CA VAL A 103 36.86 -11.84 28.57
C VAL A 103 38.24 -12.14 28.00
N ILE A 104 39.25 -12.17 28.86
CA ILE A 104 40.60 -12.60 28.49
C ILE A 104 40.52 -14.13 28.40
N VAL A 105 40.65 -14.66 27.19
CA VAL A 105 40.80 -16.10 26.95
C VAL A 105 42.29 -16.37 27.09
N GLU A 106 42.65 -17.21 28.05
CA GLU A 106 44.04 -17.66 28.21
C GLU A 106 44.33 -18.67 27.09
N ASP A 107 45.49 -18.53 26.44
CA ASP A 107 45.91 -19.38 25.33
C ASP A 107 46.28 -20.78 25.87
N ASP A 108 45.27 -21.60 26.14
CA ASP A 108 45.45 -22.99 26.52
C ASP A 108 45.83 -23.82 25.27
N GLU A 109 47.00 -24.47 25.31
CA GLU A 109 47.51 -25.36 24.24
C GLU A 109 46.49 -26.48 23.89
N GLU A 110 45.61 -26.85 24.82
CA GLU A 110 44.52 -27.79 24.59
C GLU A 110 43.48 -27.26 23.60
N ILE A 111 43.19 -25.95 23.61
CA ILE A 111 42.23 -25.31 22.70
C ILE A 111 42.76 -25.37 21.26
N GLU A 112 44.06 -25.13 21.06
CA GLU A 112 44.72 -25.22 19.75
C GLU A 112 44.68 -26.64 19.17
N TYR A 113 44.87 -27.66 20.02
CA TYR A 113 44.86 -29.07 19.60
C TYR A 113 43.49 -29.50 19.02
N TYR A 114 42.39 -28.98 19.58
CA TYR A 114 41.04 -29.30 19.08
C TYR A 114 40.57 -28.40 17.92
N GLU A 115 41.17 -27.22 17.72
CA GLU A 115 40.77 -26.26 16.67
C GLU A 115 41.00 -26.82 15.25
N GLY A 116 42.09 -27.56 15.04
CA GLY A 116 42.44 -28.14 13.74
C GLY A 116 41.57 -29.33 13.30
N SER A 117 40.97 -30.05 14.25
CA SER A 117 40.19 -31.26 13.96
C SER A 117 38.79 -30.96 13.42
N PHE A 118 38.20 -29.83 13.84
CA PHE A 118 36.90 -29.35 13.36
C PHE A 118 36.96 -28.64 11.99
N GLY A 119 38.14 -28.17 11.56
CA GLY A 119 38.31 -27.52 10.27
C GLY A 119 38.32 -28.49 9.09
N ALA A 120 38.96 -29.65 9.28
CA ALA A 120 39.15 -30.66 8.22
C ALA A 120 37.85 -31.39 7.82
N SER A 121 36.89 -31.52 8.75
CA SER A 121 35.61 -32.23 8.52
C SER A 121 34.47 -31.33 8.03
N LYS A 122 34.67 -30.01 7.93
CA LYS A 122 33.65 -29.04 7.47
C LYS A 122 33.54 -28.87 5.96
N LYS A 123 33.89 -29.88 5.17
CA LYS A 123 33.43 -29.98 3.77
C LYS A 123 31.97 -30.44 3.76
N VAL A 124 31.09 -29.57 4.24
CA VAL A 124 29.64 -29.73 4.04
C VAL A 124 29.38 -29.47 2.55
N PRO A 125 28.91 -30.46 1.77
CA PRO A 125 28.67 -30.31 0.33
C PRO A 125 27.66 -29.18 0.01
N PHE A 126 26.91 -28.75 1.03
CA PHE A 126 25.92 -27.67 0.92
C PHE A 126 26.52 -26.26 0.91
N ARG A 127 27.76 -26.05 1.39
CA ARG A 127 28.41 -24.72 1.33
C ARG A 127 28.89 -24.39 -0.07
N ASP A 128 29.42 -25.37 -0.79
CA ASP A 128 29.92 -25.19 -2.16
C ASP A 128 28.75 -24.95 -3.14
N TYR A 129 27.56 -25.49 -2.84
CA TYR A 129 26.34 -25.24 -3.62
C TYR A 129 25.89 -23.76 -3.55
N LYS A 130 26.21 -23.04 -2.47
CA LYS A 130 25.90 -21.60 -2.36
C LYS A 130 26.81 -20.71 -3.19
N PHE A 131 28.04 -21.15 -3.51
CA PHE A 131 28.96 -20.40 -4.38
C PHE A 131 28.77 -20.72 -5.86
N ALA A 132 28.37 -21.96 -6.19
CA ALA A 132 28.07 -22.33 -7.57
C ALA A 132 26.74 -21.75 -8.08
N ASN A 133 25.76 -21.54 -7.17
CA ASN A 133 24.45 -20.95 -7.47
C ASN A 133 24.25 -19.58 -6.79
N SER A 134 25.30 -18.90 -6.33
CA SER A 134 25.19 -17.48 -6.00
C SER A 134 25.03 -16.73 -7.32
N ALA A 135 23.79 -16.70 -7.82
CA ALA A 135 23.32 -15.60 -8.63
C ALA A 135 23.86 -14.33 -7.97
N GLU A 136 24.62 -13.57 -8.74
CA GLU A 136 25.20 -12.28 -8.36
C GLU A 136 24.21 -11.61 -7.40
N LEU A 137 24.62 -11.43 -6.13
CA LEU A 137 23.76 -10.78 -5.16
C LEU A 137 23.42 -9.42 -5.75
N ILE A 138 22.21 -9.31 -6.31
CA ILE A 138 21.66 -8.06 -6.79
C ILE A 138 21.84 -7.12 -5.61
N PRO A 139 22.66 -6.06 -5.74
CA PRO A 139 22.90 -5.17 -4.62
C PRO A 139 21.52 -4.73 -4.15
N SER A 140 21.20 -5.02 -2.90
CA SER A 140 19.91 -4.67 -2.33
C SER A 140 19.76 -3.17 -2.51
N PHE A 141 18.95 -2.76 -3.49
CA PHE A 141 18.73 -1.36 -3.79
C PHE A 141 17.99 -0.81 -2.58
N LYS A 142 18.75 -0.23 -1.65
CA LYS A 142 18.19 0.52 -0.53
C LYS A 142 17.61 1.76 -1.18
N MET A 143 16.30 1.73 -1.42
CA MET A 143 15.59 2.94 -1.82
C MET A 143 15.72 3.91 -0.66
N ASP A 144 16.48 4.98 -0.85
CA ASP A 144 16.52 6.09 0.09
C ASP A 144 15.16 6.82 0.00
N TYR A 145 14.20 6.36 0.80
CA TYR A 145 12.86 6.93 0.88
C TYR A 145 12.87 8.42 1.26
N GLU A 146 13.92 8.89 1.92
CA GLU A 146 14.15 10.30 2.27
C GLU A 146 14.59 11.15 1.07
N ALA A 147 15.23 10.55 0.06
CA ALA A 147 15.69 11.23 -1.15
C ALA A 147 14.58 11.36 -2.22
N ILE A 148 13.46 10.65 -2.06
CA ILE A 148 12.28 10.81 -2.89
C ILE A 148 11.61 12.13 -2.49
N LYS A 149 12.09 13.24 -3.06
CA LYS A 149 11.44 14.55 -2.94
C LYS A 149 9.95 14.35 -3.15
N ALA A 150 9.14 14.79 -2.18
CA ALA A 150 7.69 14.72 -2.26
C ALA A 150 7.25 15.41 -3.55
N LYS A 151 6.93 14.61 -4.58
CA LYS A 151 6.43 15.13 -5.84
C LYS A 151 5.19 15.96 -5.50
N LYS A 152 5.16 17.21 -5.94
CA LYS A 152 4.03 18.12 -5.74
C LYS A 152 2.78 17.42 -6.25
N SER A 153 1.99 16.85 -5.35
CA SER A 153 0.82 16.07 -5.72
C SER A 153 -0.28 17.01 -6.14
N ASN A 154 -0.95 16.72 -7.26
CA ASN A 154 -2.14 17.44 -7.66
C ASN A 154 -3.18 17.42 -6.51
N PRO A 155 -3.85 18.54 -6.18
CA PRO A 155 -4.89 18.59 -5.15
C PRO A 155 -5.96 17.50 -5.32
N TYR A 156 -6.42 17.22 -6.54
CA TYR A 156 -7.42 16.18 -6.79
C TYR A 156 -6.91 14.77 -6.47
N ALA A 157 -5.60 14.53 -6.65
CA ALA A 157 -4.99 13.26 -6.29
C ALA A 157 -4.92 13.05 -4.77
N GLN A 158 -4.87 14.13 -3.97
CA GLN A 158 -4.97 14.02 -2.52
C GLN A 158 -6.39 13.62 -2.11
N ILE A 159 -7.41 14.22 -2.72
CA ILE A 159 -8.82 13.89 -2.43
C ILE A 159 -9.11 12.41 -2.72
N LEU A 160 -8.61 11.88 -3.83
CA LEU A 160 -8.76 10.47 -4.20
C LEU A 160 -8.04 9.49 -3.27
N LYS A 161 -6.97 9.92 -2.59
CA LYS A 161 -6.18 9.07 -1.67
C LYS A 161 -6.65 9.15 -0.23
N ASN A 162 -7.36 10.22 0.13
CA ASN A 162 -7.77 10.48 1.50
C ASN A 162 -9.06 9.71 1.84
N PRO A 163 -9.04 8.78 2.82
CA PRO A 163 -10.22 7.98 3.16
C PRO A 163 -11.35 8.78 3.80
N LYS A 164 -11.03 9.97 4.35
CA LYS A 164 -12.01 10.88 4.97
C LYS A 164 -12.89 11.58 3.93
N THR A 165 -12.41 11.71 2.69
CA THR A 165 -13.11 12.39 1.58
C THR A 165 -13.62 11.38 0.55
N LEU A 166 -14.15 10.24 1.00
CA LEU A 166 -14.60 9.16 0.13
C LEU A 166 -15.71 9.60 -0.84
N LYS A 167 -16.67 10.41 -0.36
CA LYS A 167 -17.76 10.93 -1.20
C LYS A 167 -17.21 11.76 -2.36
N ASP A 168 -16.35 12.72 -2.05
CA ASP A 168 -15.74 13.60 -3.04
C ASP A 168 -14.82 12.82 -3.98
N ALA A 169 -14.10 11.82 -3.47
CA ALA A 169 -13.27 10.92 -4.26
C ALA A 169 -14.09 10.14 -5.29
N VAL A 170 -15.25 9.59 -4.89
CA VAL A 170 -16.15 8.87 -5.80
C VAL A 170 -16.66 9.81 -6.90
N ILE A 171 -17.12 11.01 -6.52
CA ILE A 171 -17.59 12.01 -7.50
C ILE A 171 -16.46 12.38 -8.48
N LEU A 172 -15.26 12.70 -7.98
CA LEU A 172 -14.11 13.02 -8.82
C LEU A 172 -13.72 11.85 -9.71
N SER A 173 -13.75 10.62 -9.21
CA SER A 173 -13.44 9.44 -10.00
C SER A 173 -14.42 9.25 -11.16
N GLU A 174 -15.70 9.56 -10.94
CA GLU A 174 -16.73 9.48 -11.97
C GLU A 174 -16.59 10.59 -13.02
N ILE A 175 -16.28 11.82 -12.58
CA ILE A 175 -16.00 12.95 -13.48
C ILE A 175 -14.76 12.68 -14.35
N LEU A 176 -13.76 11.96 -13.82
CA LEU A 176 -12.51 11.65 -14.53
C LEU A 176 -12.59 10.38 -15.38
N LYS A 177 -13.66 9.60 -15.29
CA LYS A 177 -13.86 8.35 -16.06
C LYS A 177 -14.36 8.51 -17.52
N PRO A 178 -14.89 9.64 -18.04
CA PRO A 178 -15.48 9.66 -19.37
C PRO A 178 -14.41 9.49 -20.45
N LYS A 179 -14.72 8.60 -21.39
CA LYS A 179 -13.82 7.95 -22.35
C LYS A 179 -13.16 8.87 -23.40
N PHE A 180 -13.43 10.17 -23.38
CA PHE A 180 -13.05 11.11 -24.45
C PHE A 180 -12.37 12.39 -23.93
N PHE A 181 -11.76 12.32 -22.75
CA PHE A 181 -10.70 13.22 -22.28
C PHE A 181 -9.54 12.40 -21.71
#